data_AF-A0A4P7X0K4-F1
#
_entry.id   AF-A0A4P7X0K4-F1
#
_cell.length_a   1.000
_cell.length_b   1.000
_cell.length_c   1.000
_cell.angle_alpha   90.00
_cell.angle_beta   90.00
_cell.angle_gamma   90.00
#
_symmetry.space_group_name_H-M   'P 1'
#
loop_
_entity.id
_entity.type
_entity.pdbx_description
1 polymer ?
#
loop_
_entity_poly.entity_id
_entity_poly.type
_entity_poly.pdbx_seq_one_letter_code
_entity_poly.pdbx_strand_id
1 'polypeptide(L)'
;MLNDRRAYIITNISLILIFLLGLVYLLFSEHNLICYYKQNFNVLCNTCGLTRDFKSILRLDFDNLINKFSLYFFLFLMVFSFSRILTTLLLFKKINVKKVLIIDCVLNTMGTLIIACKLFW
;
A
#
# COMPACT_ATOMS: atom_id res chain seq x y z
N MET A 1 -17.33 5.74 -22.33
CA MET A 1 -16.09 4.96 -22.59
C MET A 1 -14.80 5.79 -22.57
N LEU A 2 -14.64 6.83 -23.40
CA LEU A 2 -13.44 7.69 -23.36
C LEU A 2 -13.30 8.47 -22.03
N ASN A 3 -14.44 8.89 -21.47
CA ASN A 3 -14.49 9.58 -20.17
C ASN A 3 -14.07 8.64 -19.02
N ASP A 4 -14.61 7.42 -19.00
CA ASP A 4 -14.33 6.41 -17.97
C ASP A 4 -12.86 5.99 -17.95
N ARG A 5 -12.23 5.86 -19.14
CA ARG A 5 -10.80 5.57 -19.25
C ARG A 5 -9.94 6.69 -18.66
N ARG A 6 -10.25 7.96 -19.00
CA ARG A 6 -9.52 9.12 -18.48
C ARG A 6 -9.66 9.23 -16.97
N ALA A 7 -10.89 9.09 -16.46
CA ALA A 7 -11.15 9.07 -15.03
C ALA A 7 -10.30 8.00 -14.32
N TYR A 8 -10.28 6.76 -14.84
CA TYR A 8 -9.49 5.69 -14.25
C TYR A 8 -7.98 5.95 -14.26
N ILE A 9 -7.45 6.50 -15.36
CA ILE A 9 -6.03 6.88 -15.44
C ILE A 9 -5.71 7.96 -14.40
N ILE A 10 -6.56 8.98 -14.27
CA ILE A 10 -6.38 10.05 -13.29
C ILE A 10 -6.41 9.47 -11.87
N THR A 11 -7.38 8.62 -11.53
CA THR A 11 -7.46 7.96 -10.22
C THR A 11 -6.20 7.17 -9.91
N ASN A 12 -5.72 6.35 -10.85
CA ASN A 12 -4.49 5.59 -10.66
C ASN A 12 -3.27 6.49 -10.43
N ILE A 13 -3.12 7.55 -11.22
CA ILE A 13 -2.03 8.52 -11.07
C ILE A 13 -2.09 9.21 -9.71
N SER A 14 -3.28 9.64 -9.28
CA SER A 14 -3.49 10.24 -7.95
C SER A 14 -3.11 9.27 -6.82
N LEU A 15 -3.51 7.99 -6.92
CA LEU A 15 -3.14 6.98 -5.92
C LEU A 15 -1.62 6.74 -5.87
N ILE A 16 -0.96 6.67 -7.02
CA ILE A 16 0.51 6.54 -7.10
C ILE A 16 1.19 7.75 -6.46
N LEU A 17 0.73 8.97 -6.77
CA LEU A 17 1.26 10.20 -6.18
C LEU A 17 1.09 10.24 -4.67
N ILE A 18 -0.09 9.88 -4.15
CA ILE A 18 -0.34 9.79 -2.70
C ILE A 18 0.61 8.80 -2.05
N PHE A 19 0.81 7.63 -2.67
CA PHE A 19 1.74 6.63 -2.16
C PHE A 19 3.19 7.15 -2.12
N LEU A 20 3.67 7.75 -3.21
CA LEU A 20 5.01 8.32 -3.29
C LEU A 20 5.22 9.44 -2.26
N LEU A 21 4.25 10.34 -2.10
CA LEU A 21 4.29 11.38 -1.07
C LEU A 21 4.33 10.77 0.33
N GLY A 22 3.58 9.69 0.57
CA GLY A 22 3.64 8.93 1.81
C GLY A 22 5.02 8.33 2.08
N LEU A 23 5.67 7.74 1.06
CA LEU A 23 7.04 7.23 1.18
C LEU A 23 8.05 8.33 1.48
N VAL A 24 7.97 9.45 0.76
CA VAL A 24 8.82 10.63 1.00
C VAL A 24 8.63 11.13 2.43
N TYR A 25 7.38 11.28 2.87
CA TYR A 25 7.09 11.66 4.25
C TYR A 25 7.71 10.69 5.27
N LEU A 26 7.58 9.38 5.08
CA LEU A 26 8.18 8.38 5.97
C LEU A 26 9.71 8.45 6.02
N LEU A 27 10.35 8.71 4.88
CA LEU A 27 11.80 8.82 4.77
C LEU A 27 12.36 10.03 5.52
N PHE A 28 11.73 11.19 5.36
CA PHE A 28 12.23 12.47 5.89
C PHE A 28 11.63 12.88 7.23
N SER A 29 10.48 12.32 7.64
CA SER A 29 9.88 12.65 8.93
C SER A 29 10.76 12.16 10.08
N GLU A 30 11.20 13.07 10.95
CA GLU A 30 11.90 12.73 12.19
C GLU A 30 10.94 12.19 13.27
N HIS A 31 9.65 12.49 13.15
CA HIS A 31 8.64 12.07 14.11
C HIS A 31 8.22 10.63 13.87
N ASN A 32 8.50 9.77 14.85
CA ASN A 32 7.85 8.47 14.93
C ASN A 32 6.42 8.69 15.43
N LEU A 33 5.43 8.30 14.62
CA LEU A 33 4.02 8.34 15.03
C LEU A 33 3.83 7.45 16.27
N ILE A 34 3.47 8.07 17.39
CA ILE A 34 3.18 7.36 18.64
C ILE A 34 1.83 6.66 18.49
N CYS A 35 1.77 5.37 18.83
CA CYS A 35 0.53 4.60 18.71
C CYS A 35 -0.52 5.11 19.72
N TYR A 36 -1.63 5.66 19.22
CA TYR A 36 -2.69 6.26 20.04
C TYR A 36 -3.23 5.29 21.11
N TYR A 37 -3.43 4.02 20.75
CA TYR A 37 -3.92 2.98 21.67
C TYR A 37 -2.92 2.67 22.79
N LYS A 38 -1.62 2.64 22.46
CA LYS A 38 -0.58 2.46 23.47
C LYS A 38 -0.50 3.67 24.39
N GLN A 39 -0.64 4.88 23.86
CA GLN A 39 -0.53 6.11 24.64
C GLN A 39 -1.73 6.32 25.58
N ASN A 40 -2.96 6.04 25.14
CA ASN A 40 -4.17 6.38 25.90
C ASN A 40 -4.79 5.20 26.63
N PHE A 41 -4.58 3.97 26.15
CA PHE A 41 -5.21 2.77 26.71
C PHE A 41 -4.18 1.73 27.18
N ASN A 42 -2.88 1.98 26.98
CA ASN A 42 -1.79 1.04 27.24
C ASN A 42 -1.96 -0.32 26.51
N VAL A 43 -2.72 -0.33 25.41
CA VAL A 43 -2.99 -1.52 24.58
C VAL A 43 -2.08 -1.51 23.35
N LEU A 44 -1.37 -2.62 23.15
CA LEU A 44 -0.62 -2.89 21.92
C LEU A 44 -1.59 -3.48 20.87
N CYS A 45 -1.95 -2.71 19.85
CA CYS A 45 -2.72 -3.23 18.71
C CYS A 45 -1.79 -3.81 17.64
N ASN A 46 -2.32 -4.72 16.81
CA ASN A 46 -1.60 -5.36 15.70
C ASN A 46 -1.12 -4.38 14.61
N THR A 47 -1.46 -3.10 14.70
CA THR A 47 -1.02 -2.03 13.80
C THR A 47 -0.08 -1.02 14.47
N CYS A 48 0.17 -1.13 15.78
CA CYS A 48 1.18 -0.31 16.44
C CYS A 48 2.55 -0.57 15.80
N GLY A 49 3.33 0.50 15.62
CA GLY A 49 4.69 0.41 15.08
C GLY A 49 4.80 0.30 13.56
N LEU A 50 3.70 0.15 12.81
CA LEU A 50 3.74 0.02 11.33
C LEU A 50 4.53 1.14 10.66
N THR A 51 4.24 2.41 10.99
CA THR A 51 4.94 3.57 10.41
C THR A 51 6.44 3.53 10.67
N ARG A 52 6.83 3.17 11.90
CA ARG A 52 8.24 3.06 12.30
C ARG A 52 8.93 1.92 11.54
N ASP A 53 8.27 0.77 11.47
CA ASP A 53 8.78 -0.39 10.77
C ASP A 53 8.86 -0.16 9.25
N PHE A 54 7.90 0.56 8.64
CA PHE A 54 7.97 0.96 7.24
C PHE A 54 9.17 1.86 6.98
N LYS A 55 9.50 2.76 7.91
CA LYS A 55 10.71 3.59 7.83
C LYS A 55 11.98 2.75 7.92
N SER A 56 12.03 1.74 8.80
CA SER A 56 13.15 0.79 8.86
C SER A 56 13.28 -0.04 7.57
N ILE A 57 12.16 -0.53 7.03
CA ILE A 57 12.12 -1.26 5.74
C ILE A 57 12.66 -0.38 4.60
N LEU A 58 12.25 0.89 4.53
CA LEU A 58 12.75 1.84 3.53
C LEU A 58 14.25 2.13 3.66
N ARG A 59 14.83 1.97 4.86
CA ARG A 59 16.26 2.07 5.14
C ARG A 59 17.00 0.73 5.03
N LEU A 60 16.32 -0.33 4.58
CA LEU A 60 16.85 -1.69 4.47
C LEU A 60 17.29 -2.30 5.81
N ASP A 61 16.73 -1.82 6.93
CA ASP A 61 16.93 -2.37 8.27
C ASP A 61 15.74 -3.28 8.63
N PHE A 62 15.93 -4.59 8.46
CA PHE A 62 14.88 -5.60 8.68
C PHE A 62 14.96 -6.28 10.05
N ASP A 63 16.05 -6.08 10.80
CA ASP A 63 16.30 -6.80 12.05
C ASP A 63 15.49 -6.20 13.22
N ASN A 64 15.07 -4.94 13.11
CA ASN A 64 14.44 -4.17 14.19
C ASN A 64 12.91 -4.01 14.07
N LEU A 65 12.23 -4.88 13.30
CA LEU A 65 10.78 -4.84 13.09
C LEU A 65 10.05 -5.19 14.40
N ILE A 66 9.27 -4.25 14.96
CA ILE A 66 8.46 -4.50 16.17
C ILE A 66 7.24 -5.35 15.83
N ASN A 67 6.66 -5.12 14.65
CA ASN A 67 5.41 -5.73 14.25
C ASN A 67 5.68 -6.79 13.17
N LYS A 68 5.36 -8.04 13.53
CA LYS A 68 5.51 -9.23 12.68
C LYS A 68 4.78 -9.14 11.33
N PHE A 69 3.80 -8.26 11.22
CA PHE A 69 3.01 -8.05 10.00
C PHE A 69 3.48 -6.86 9.15
N SER A 70 4.38 -6.02 9.65
CA SER A 70 4.84 -4.81 8.95
C SER A 70 5.36 -5.10 7.55
N LEU A 71 6.16 -6.16 7.39
CA LEU A 71 6.70 -6.54 6.09
C LEU A 71 5.58 -6.90 5.09
N TYR A 72 4.57 -7.65 5.54
CA TYR A 72 3.45 -8.05 4.67
C TYR A 72 2.60 -6.86 4.26
N PHE A 73 2.29 -5.95 5.18
CA PHE A 73 1.56 -4.71 4.86
C PHE A 73 2.36 -3.81 3.91
N PHE A 74 3.66 -3.68 4.14
CA PHE A 74 4.52 -2.89 3.25
C PHE A 74 4.57 -3.48 1.85
N LEU A 75 4.79 -4.80 1.72
CA LEU A 75 4.80 -5.50 0.44
C LEU A 75 3.46 -5.39 -0.28
N PHE A 76 2.34 -5.47 0.44
CA PHE A 76 1.03 -5.24 -0.16
C PHE A 76 0.89 -3.85 -0.76
N LEU A 77 1.28 -2.80 -0.03
CA LEU A 77 1.23 -1.44 -0.53
C LEU A 77 2.12 -1.23 -1.76
N MET A 78 3.29 -1.90 -1.78
CA MET A 78 4.18 -1.91 -2.95
C MET A 78 3.51 -2.62 -4.14
N VAL A 79 2.97 -3.82 -3.95
CA VAL A 79 2.28 -4.59 -5.01
C VAL A 79 1.06 -3.82 -5.52
N PHE A 80 0.27 -3.22 -4.63
CA PHE A 80 -0.86 -2.36 -4.97
C PHE A 80 -0.40 -1.18 -5.83
N SER A 81 0.68 -0.51 -5.45
CA SER A 81 1.19 0.63 -6.21
C SER A 81 1.73 0.21 -7.59
N PHE A 82 2.43 -0.92 -7.67
CA PHE A 82 2.89 -1.48 -8.95
C PHE A 82 1.74 -1.93 -9.85
N SER A 83 0.66 -2.49 -9.28
CA SER A 83 -0.52 -2.86 -10.06
C SER A 83 -1.21 -1.62 -10.66
N ARG A 84 -1.22 -0.48 -9.95
CA ARG A 84 -1.70 0.81 -10.49
C ARG A 84 -0.83 1.30 -11.65
N ILE A 85 0.49 1.19 -11.54
CA ILE A 85 1.42 1.53 -12.64
C ILE A 85 1.14 0.64 -13.86
N LEU A 86 1.06 -0.68 -13.65
CA LEU A 86 0.81 -1.64 -14.71
C LEU A 86 -0.53 -1.39 -15.41
N THR A 87 -1.62 -1.26 -14.65
CA THR A 87 -2.96 -1.02 -15.20
C THR A 87 -3.03 0.31 -15.96
N THR A 88 -2.33 1.34 -15.49
CA THR A 88 -2.20 2.63 -16.20
C THR A 88 -1.47 2.47 -17.53
N LEU A 89 -0.34 1.75 -17.56
CA LEU A 89 0.41 1.46 -18.79
C LEU A 89 -0.43 0.67 -19.81
N LEU A 90 -1.20 -0.33 -19.34
CA LEU A 90 -2.10 -1.11 -20.19
C LEU A 90 -3.20 -0.24 -20.81
N LEU A 91 -3.73 0.72 -20.06
CA LEU A 91 -4.74 1.67 -20.56
C LEU A 91 -4.15 2.68 -21.56
N PHE A 92 -2.90 3.12 -21.37
CA PHE A 92 -2.19 3.92 -22.36
C PHE A 92 -1.95 3.18 -23.68
N LYS A 93 -1.69 1.85 -23.61
CA LYS A 93 -1.66 0.96 -24.79
C LYS A 93 -3.05 0.71 -25.42
N LYS A 94 -4.08 1.43 -24.99
CA LYS A 94 -5.47 1.37 -25.48
C LYS A 94 -6.14 -0.01 -25.31
N ILE A 95 -5.65 -0.86 -24.41
CA ILE A 95 -6.31 -2.15 -24.09
C ILE A 95 -7.74 -1.91 -23.60
N ASN A 96 -8.61 -2.90 -23.80
CA ASN A 96 -10.01 -2.83 -23.38
C ASN A 96 -10.11 -2.58 -21.86
N VAL A 97 -10.75 -1.47 -21.50
CA VAL A 97 -10.87 -0.98 -20.12
C VAL A 97 -11.53 -2.03 -19.21
N LYS A 98 -12.55 -2.74 -19.71
CA LYS A 98 -13.25 -3.79 -18.93
C LYS A 98 -12.30 -4.92 -18.54
N LYS A 99 -11.41 -5.35 -19.44
CA LYS A 99 -10.43 -6.40 -19.14
C LYS A 99 -9.42 -5.94 -18.10
N VAL A 100 -8.93 -4.70 -18.21
CA VAL A 100 -8.00 -4.12 -17.23
C VAL A 100 -8.66 -4.01 -15.85
N LEU A 101 -9.92 -3.58 -15.78
CA LEU A 101 -10.69 -3.50 -14.54
C LEU A 101 -10.87 -4.86 -13.87
N ILE A 102 -11.18 -5.91 -14.65
CA ILE A 102 -11.33 -7.27 -14.12
C ILE A 102 -9.99 -7.76 -13.55
N ILE A 103 -8.89 -7.59 -14.30
CA ILE A 103 -7.54 -7.98 -13.85
C ILE A 103 -7.17 -7.23 -12.57
N ASP A 104 -7.42 -5.93 -12.51
CA ASP A 104 -7.16 -5.12 -11.33
C ASP A 104 -7.98 -5.61 -10.12
N CYS A 105 -9.28 -5.84 -10.30
CA CYS A 105 -10.15 -6.33 -9.24
C CYS A 105 -9.67 -7.69 -8.68
N VAL A 106 -9.29 -8.62 -9.56
CA VAL A 106 -8.75 -9.94 -9.18
C VAL A 106 -7.43 -9.79 -8.41
N LEU A 107 -6.50 -8.98 -8.89
CA LEU A 107 -5.21 -8.78 -8.22
C LEU A 107 -5.39 -8.18 -6.81
N ASN A 108 -6.26 -7.18 -6.66
CA ASN A 108 -6.48 -6.54 -5.36
C ASN A 108 -7.21 -7.47 -4.39
N THR A 109 -8.22 -8.21 -4.85
CA THR A 109 -8.96 -9.16 -3.99
C THR A 109 -8.09 -10.33 -3.55
N MET A 110 -7.26 -10.88 -4.43
CA MET A 110 -6.29 -11.90 -4.03
C MET A 110 -5.27 -11.35 -3.02
N GLY A 111 -4.74 -10.15 -3.26
CA GLY A 111 -3.79 -9.50 -2.36
C GLY A 111 -4.36 -9.26 -0.96
N THR A 112 -5.60 -8.77 -0.87
CA THR A 112 -6.26 -8.54 0.42
C THR A 112 -6.55 -9.84 1.16
N LEU A 113 -6.97 -10.91 0.45
CA LEU A 113 -7.19 -12.22 1.04
C LEU A 113 -5.90 -12.83 1.61
N ILE A 114 -4.77 -12.71 0.91
CA ILE A 114 -3.48 -13.22 1.40
C ILE A 114 -3.10 -12.58 2.73
N ILE A 115 -3.28 -11.26 2.86
CA ILE A 115 -2.96 -10.52 4.09
C ILE A 115 -3.95 -10.85 5.19
N ALA A 116 -5.25 -10.92 4.86
CA ALA A 116 -6.28 -11.32 5.81
C ALA A 116 -5.97 -12.71 6.38
N CYS A 117 -5.66 -13.69 5.53
CA CYS A 117 -5.23 -15.02 5.99
C CYS A 117 -4.01 -14.95 6.91
N LYS A 118 -3.00 -14.13 6.59
CA LYS A 118 -1.82 -13.93 7.44
C LYS A 118 -2.11 -13.19 8.75
N LEU A 119 -3.17 -12.39 8.83
CA LEU A 119 -3.57 -11.71 10.07
C LEU A 119 -4.30 -12.64 11.04
N PHE A 120 -5.06 -13.63 10.52
CA PHE A 120 -5.89 -14.53 11.31
C PHE A 120 -5.23 -15.89 11.65
N TRP A 121 -4.07 -16.21 11.06
CA TRP A 121 -3.23 -17.39 11.33
C TRP A 121 -1.82 -16.96 11.73
#